data_AF-A0A399SRN0-F1
#
_entry.id   AF-A0A399SRN0-F1
#
_cell.length_a   1.000
_cell.length_b   1.000
_cell.length_c   1.000
_cell.angle_alpha   90.00
_cell.angle_beta   90.00
_cell.angle_gamma   90.00
#
_symmetry.space_group_name_H-M   'P 1'
#
loop_
_entity.id
_entity.type
_entity.pdbx_description
1 polymer ?
#
loop_
_entity_poly.entity_id
_entity_poly.type
_entity_poly.pdbx_seq_one_letter_code
_entity_poly.pdbx_strand_id
1 'polypeptide(L)' 'MADGEGVPDTVDALRMRVGQALAGAGIEDPAVDAELLIGHVLGLSRGQVQSRAITRAAVAAAYAERVLALAARR' A
#
# COMPACT_ATOMS: atom_id res chain seq x y z
N MET A 1 -6.32 -16.99 9.93
CA MET A 1 -7.10 -17.69 8.88
C MET A 1 -8.09 -16.67 8.32
N ALA A 2 -7.78 -15.90 7.27
CA ALA A 2 -6.80 -16.07 6.21
C ALA A 2 -5.88 -14.83 6.08
N ASP A 3 -4.57 -15.06 6.16
CA ASP A 3 -3.58 -14.06 5.79
C ASP A 3 -3.29 -14.22 4.29
N GLY A 4 -3.74 -13.26 3.48
CA GLY A 4 -2.88 -12.75 2.41
C GLY A 4 -2.98 -13.31 0.99
N GLU A 5 -4.08 -13.93 0.56
CA GLU A 5 -4.22 -14.40 -0.83
C GLU A 5 -5.01 -13.45 -1.75
N GLY A 6 -5.68 -12.45 -1.18
CA GLY A 6 -6.49 -11.47 -1.91
C GLY A 6 -5.84 -10.09 -2.09
N VAL A 7 -6.31 -9.35 -3.11
CA VAL A 7 -6.00 -7.93 -3.30
C VAL A 7 -6.57 -7.14 -2.11
N PRO A 8 -5.77 -6.33 -1.39
CA PRO A 8 -6.27 -5.52 -0.28
C PRO A 8 -7.38 -4.55 -0.74
N ASP A 9 -8.45 -4.47 0.05
CA ASP A 9 -9.63 -3.64 -0.21
C ASP A 9 -9.71 -2.39 0.69
N THR A 10 -8.79 -2.22 1.64
CA THR A 10 -8.61 -1.00 2.44
C THR A 10 -7.20 -0.42 2.33
N VAL A 11 -7.08 0.89 2.58
CA VAL A 11 -5.78 1.60 2.51
C VAL A 11 -4.81 1.12 3.58
N ASP A 12 -5.26 0.77 4.79
CA ASP A 12 -4.37 0.23 5.84
C ASP A 12 -3.81 -1.15 5.49
N ALA A 13 -4.65 -2.04 4.98
CA ALA A 13 -4.23 -3.37 4.53
C ALA A 13 -3.26 -3.28 3.34
N LEU A 14 -3.56 -2.40 2.37
CA LEU A 14 -2.67 -2.16 1.23
C LEU A 14 -1.30 -1.62 1.68
N ARG A 15 -1.27 -0.65 2.60
CA ARG A 15 -0.03 -0.08 3.12
C ARG A 15 0.81 -1.13 3.86
N MET A 16 0.17 -1.97 4.68
CA MET A 16 0.87 -3.07 5.35
C MET A 16 1.50 -4.04 4.35
N ARG A 17 0.74 -4.49 3.35
CA ARG A 17 1.23 -5.45 2.35
C ARG A 17 2.39 -4.90 1.52
N VAL A 18 2.29 -3.64 1.09
CA VAL A 18 3.36 -2.98 0.34
C VAL A 18 4.59 -2.78 1.22
N GLY A 19 4.42 -2.33 2.47
CA GLY A 19 5.53 -2.16 3.40
C GLY A 19 6.28 -3.47 3.65
N GLN A 20 5.56 -4.59 3.79
CA GLN A 20 6.19 -5.92 3.92
C GLN A 20 6.98 -6.31 2.67
N ALA A 21 6.44 -6.06 1.47
CA ALA A 21 7.14 -6.35 0.21
C ALA A 21 8.43 -5.52 0.07
N LEU A 22 8.36 -4.22 0.35
CA LEU A 22 9.52 -3.31 0.25
C LEU A 22 10.58 -3.59 1.34
N ALA A 23 10.14 -3.98 2.55
CA ALA A 23 11.06 -4.42 3.60
C ALA A 23 11.84 -5.66 3.17
N GLY A 24 11.18 -6.62 2.51
CA GLY A 24 11.82 -7.79 1.92
C GLY A 24 12.84 -7.46 0.82
N ALA A 25 12.68 -6.32 0.14
CA ALA A 25 13.60 -5.82 -0.87
C ALA A 25 14.78 -4.99 -0.31
N GLY A 26 14.85 -4.78 1.02
CA GLY A 26 15.93 -4.04 1.67
C GLY A 26 15.84 -2.52 1.53
N ILE A 27 14.65 -1.98 1.28
CA ILE A 27 14.41 -0.53 1.31
C ILE A 27 14.61 0.01 2.72
N GLU A 28 15.26 1.17 2.85
CA GLU A 28 15.63 1.80 4.13
C GLU A 28 14.40 2.14 4.98
N ASP A 29 13.37 2.74 4.38
CA ASP A 29 12.16 3.17 5.08
C ASP A 29 10.88 2.66 4.38
N PRO A 30 10.61 1.34 4.47
CA PRO A 30 9.62 0.66 3.63
C PRO A 30 8.17 1.13 3.91
N ALA A 31 7.90 1.61 5.13
CA ALA A 31 6.59 2.17 5.48
C ALA A 31 6.37 3.53 4.80
N VAL A 32 7.39 4.39 4.77
CA VAL A 32 7.30 5.70 4.10
C VAL A 32 7.17 5.50 2.59
N ASP A 33 7.98 4.61 2.01
CA ASP A 33 7.93 4.33 0.57
C ASP A 33 6.61 3.69 0.14
N ALA A 34 6.01 2.83 0.98
CA ALA A 34 4.67 2.32 0.74
C ALA A 34 3.63 3.45 0.67
N GLU A 35 3.69 4.43 1.58
CA GLU A 35 2.79 5.58 1.57
C GLU A 35 2.98 6.46 0.34
N LEU A 36 4.22 6.68 -0.09
CA LEU A 36 4.53 7.45 -1.30
C LEU A 36 4.04 6.76 -2.56
N LEU A 37 4.23 5.43 -2.66
CA LEU A 37 3.77 4.65 -3.81
C LEU A 37 2.25 4.62 -3.90
N ILE A 38 1.56 4.39 -2.78
CA ILE A 38 0.09 4.43 -2.72
C ILE A 38 -0.40 5.84 -3.09
N GLY A 39 0.22 6.88 -2.52
CA GLY A 39 -0.11 8.27 -2.82
C GLY A 39 0.01 8.58 -4.31
N HIS A 40 1.10 8.13 -4.94
CA HIS A 40 1.32 8.30 -6.37
C HIS A 40 0.21 7.64 -7.22
N VAL A 41 -0.20 6.41 -6.91
CA VAL A 41 -1.21 5.69 -7.70
C VAL A 41 -2.62 6.25 -7.49
N LEU A 42 -2.96 6.66 -6.26
CA LEU A 42 -4.29 7.17 -5.91
C LEU A 42 -4.43 8.69 -6.11
N GLY A 43 -3.36 9.40 -6.46
CA GLY A 43 -3.36 10.86 -6.57
C GLY A 43 -3.52 11.57 -5.21
N LEU A 44 -2.96 10.98 -4.14
CA LEU A 44 -3.07 11.46 -2.78
C LEU A 44 -1.70 11.92 -2.25
N SER A 45 -1.70 12.91 -1.37
CA SER A 45 -0.53 13.22 -0.56
C SER A 45 -0.28 12.13 0.49
N ARG A 46 0.94 12.05 1.02
CA ARG A 46 1.29 11.12 2.11
C ARG A 46 0.37 11.25 3.32
N GLY A 47 0.06 12.48 3.75
CA GLY A 47 -0.85 12.73 4.87
C GLY A 47 -2.29 12.26 4.59
N GLN A 48 -2.75 12.37 3.34
CA GLN A 48 -4.05 11.83 2.93
C GLN A 48 -4.07 10.30 2.94
N VAL A 49 -2.98 9.64 2.54
CA VAL A 49 -2.84 8.18 2.66
C VAL A 49 -2.90 7.74 4.13
N GLN A 50 -2.18 8.42 5.02
CA GLN A 50 -2.22 8.13 6.46
C GLN A 50 -3.61 8.31 7.06
N SER A 51 -4.27 9.43 6.76
CA SER A 51 -5.64 9.70 7.20
C SER A 51 -6.61 8.60 6.75
N ARG A 52 -6.51 8.16 5.49
CA ARG A 52 -7.32 7.07 4.94
C ARG A 52 -6.99 5.70 5.52
N ALA A 53 -5.72 5.44 5.84
CA ALA A 53 -5.33 4.22 6.54
C ALA A 53 -5.96 4.18 7.95
N ILE A 54 -5.93 5.29 8.68
CA ILE A 54 -6.55 5.38 10.02
C ILE A 54 -8.05 5.09 9.95
N THR A 55 -8.75 5.63 8.94
CA THR A 55 -10.20 5.41 8.76
C THR A 55 -10.54 4.12 8.03
N ARG A 56 -9.54 3.28 7.68
CA ARG A 56 -9.71 2.08 6.86
C ARG A 56 -10.53 2.33 5.59
N ALA A 57 -10.27 3.47 4.94
CA ALA A 57 -10.98 3.84 3.73
C ALA A 57 -10.80 2.75 2.67
N ALA A 58 -11.89 2.44 1.96
CA ALA A 58 -11.87 1.44 0.90
C ALA A 58 -10.95 1.88 -0.27
N VAL A 59 -10.34 0.91 -0.92
CA VAL A 59 -9.58 1.06 -2.16
C VAL A 59 -10.14 0.10 -3.20
N ALA A 60 -10.35 0.59 -4.44
CA ALA A 60 -10.81 -0.28 -5.51
C ALA A 60 -9.69 -1.27 -5.90
N ALA A 61 -10.07 -2.51 -6.20
CA ALA A 61 -9.14 -3.60 -6.53
C ALA A 61 -8.12 -3.20 -7.62
N ALA A 62 -8.56 -2.52 -8.68
CA ALA A 62 -7.68 -2.07 -9.76
C ALA A 62 -6.54 -1.13 -9.29
N TYR A 63 -6.81 -0.27 -8.29
CA TYR A 63 -5.77 0.59 -7.72
C TYR A 63 -4.82 -0.20 -6.82
N ALA A 64 -5.36 -1.10 -6.00
CA ALA A 64 -4.54 -1.95 -5.13
C ALA A 64 -3.63 -2.88 -5.94
N GLU A 65 -4.14 -3.52 -7.00
CA GLU A 65 -3.35 -4.32 -7.94
C GLU A 65 -2.23 -3.51 -8.60
N ARG A 66 -2.54 -2.29 -9.05
CA ARG A 66 -1.54 -1.41 -9.66
C ARG A 66 -0.43 -1.04 -8.68
N VAL A 67 -0.76 -0.76 -7.42
CA VAL A 67 0.22 -0.49 -6.37
C VAL A 67 1.10 -1.73 -6.14
N LEU A 68 0.49 -2.91 -5.99
CA LEU A 68 1.24 -4.16 -5.76
C LEU A 68 2.18 -4.50 -6.92
N ALA A 69 1.73 -4.31 -8.16
CA ALA A 69 2.56 -4.54 -9.35
C ALA A 69 3.78 -3.59 -9.41
N LEU A 70 3.65 -2.36 -8.93
CA LEU A 70 4.79 -1.43 -8.84
C LEU A 70 5.73 -1.78 -7.68
N ALA A 71 5.19 -2.19 -6.54
CA ALA A 71 5.98 -2.61 -5.38
C ALA A 71 6.84 -3.84 -5.70
N ALA A 72 6.32 -4.81 -6.44
CA ALA A 72 7.04 -6.02 -6.83
C ALA A 72 8.20 -5.78 -7.83
N ARG A 73 8.34 -4.57 -8.37
CA ARG A 73 9.43 -4.20 -9.29
C ARG A 73 10.61 -3.53 -8.57
N ARG A 74 10.53 -3.37 -7.25
CA ARG A 74 11.56 -2.79 -6.39
C ARG A 74 12.19 -3.90 -5.55
#